data_AF-A0A1Y4GUB7-F1
#
_entry.id   AF-A0A1Y4GUB7-F1
#
_cell.length_a   1.000
_cell.length_b   1.000
_cell.length_c   1.000
_cell.angle_alpha   90.00
_cell.angle_beta   90.00
_cell.angle_gamma   90.00
#
_symmetry.space_group_name_H-M   'P 1'
#
loop_
_entity.id
_entity.type
_entity.pdbx_description
1 polymer ?
#
loop_
_entity_poly.entity_id
_entity_poly.type
_entity_poly.pdbx_seq_one_letter_code
_entity_poly.pdbx_strand_id
1 'polypeptide(L)'
;MNDDKLKITLRIADLKNPLALRVDYGADEKYWRDAADLFNKRWAFYRDKYKDGLMDSESVMAMVAVEIARLYCEMVQDRKNLLADLKRLEVEAEQILNEHTV
;
A
#
# COMPACT_ATOMS: atom_id res chain seq x y z
N MET A 1 31.43 2.56 0.93
CA MET A 1 29.98 2.59 0.68
C MET A 1 29.44 1.32 1.32
N ASN A 2 28.95 1.44 2.55
CA ASN A 2 28.59 0.27 3.36
C ASN A 2 27.23 -0.25 2.88
N ASP A 3 27.15 -1.54 2.57
CA ASP A 3 25.93 -2.25 2.17
C ASP A 3 25.06 -2.48 3.42
N ASP A 4 24.62 -1.38 4.07
CA ASP A 4 23.87 -1.37 5.33
C ASP A 4 22.39 -1.78 5.14
N LYS A 5 22.14 -2.72 4.23
CA LYS A 5 20.81 -3.30 4.05
C LYS A 5 20.55 -4.36 5.11
N LEU A 6 19.43 -4.21 5.81
CA LEU A 6 18.97 -5.20 6.77
C LEU A 6 18.37 -6.39 6.03
N LYS A 7 18.86 -7.59 6.35
CA LYS A 7 18.23 -8.83 5.88
C LYS A 7 17.04 -9.15 6.79
N ILE A 8 15.84 -9.07 6.23
CA ILE A 8 14.61 -9.45 6.93
C ILE A 8 13.98 -10.69 6.33
N THR A 9 13.05 -11.28 7.06
CA THR A 9 12.30 -12.45 6.62
C THR A 9 10.83 -12.26 7.00
N LEU A 10 9.95 -12.38 6.02
CA LEU A 10 8.51 -12.17 6.16
C LEU A 10 7.78 -13.51 6.00
N ARG A 11 6.84 -13.79 6.91
CA ARG A 11 5.93 -14.95 6.76
C ARG A 11 4.68 -14.47 6.05
N ILE A 12 4.45 -14.98 4.84
CA ILE A 12 3.33 -14.58 3.99
C ILE A 12 2.39 -15.78 3.83
N ALA A 13 1.13 -15.62 4.23
CA ALA A 13 0.07 -16.60 4.07
C ALA A 13 0.52 -18.02 4.47
N ASP A 14 0.27 -19.01 3.62
CA ASP A 14 0.74 -20.39 3.76
C ASP A 14 1.97 -20.68 2.87
N LEU A 15 2.72 -19.65 2.47
CA LEU A 15 3.96 -19.83 1.73
C LEU A 15 4.93 -20.71 2.54
N LYS A 16 5.31 -21.85 1.96
CA LYS A 16 6.15 -22.86 2.63
C LYS A 16 7.45 -22.29 3.18
N ASN A 17 8.10 -21.45 2.38
CA ASN A 17 9.35 -20.80 2.74
C ASN A 17 9.09 -19.32 3.02
N PRO A 18 9.49 -18.79 4.18
CA PRO A 18 9.41 -17.37 4.44
C PRO A 18 10.15 -16.55 3.36
N LEU A 19 9.59 -15.38 3.02
CA LEU A 19 10.14 -14.49 2.01
C LEU A 19 11.32 -13.72 2.58
N ALA A 20 12.52 -13.97 2.05
CA ALA A 20 13.73 -13.26 2.45
C ALA A 20 13.94 -12.01 1.60
N LEU A 21 14.17 -10.87 2.25
CA LEU A 21 14.35 -9.56 1.61
C LEU A 21 15.56 -8.83 2.19
N ARG A 22 16.12 -7.90 1.41
CA ARG A 22 17.09 -6.91 1.88
C ARG A 22 16.46 -5.53 1.78
N VAL A 23 16.31 -4.86 2.90
CA VAL A 23 15.58 -3.58 3.02
C VAL A 23 16.49 -2.53 3.64
N ASP A 24 16.18 -1.26 3.42
CA ASP A 24 16.92 -0.18 4.06
C ASP A 24 16.53 -0.11 5.55
N TYR A 25 17.48 0.28 6.41
CA TYR A 25 17.23 0.35 7.85
C TYR A 25 16.28 1.51 8.20
N GLY A 26 15.46 1.33 9.24
CA GLY A 26 14.56 2.38 9.76
C GLY A 26 13.14 2.29 9.22
N ALA A 27 12.62 3.37 8.64
CA ALA A 27 11.21 3.45 8.24
C ALA A 27 10.83 2.42 7.16
N ASP A 28 11.76 2.10 6.25
CA ASP A 28 11.53 1.11 5.19
C ASP A 28 11.22 -0.28 5.76
N GLU A 29 12.03 -0.77 6.72
CA GLU A 29 11.76 -2.06 7.39
C GLU A 29 10.33 -2.15 7.95
N LYS A 30 9.89 -1.10 8.66
CA LYS A 30 8.57 -1.09 9.28
C LYS A 30 7.47 -1.22 8.23
N TYR A 31 7.57 -0.51 7.11
CA TYR A 31 6.59 -0.61 6.03
C TYR A 31 6.54 -1.99 5.40
N TRP A 32 7.68 -2.68 5.24
CA TRP A 32 7.69 -4.06 4.76
C TRP A 32 6.97 -5.04 5.70
N ARG A 33 7.16 -4.87 7.01
CA ARG A 33 6.47 -5.71 8.01
C ARG A 33 4.98 -5.42 8.07
N ASP A 34 4.59 -4.15 8.10
CA ASP A 34 3.19 -3.73 8.10
C ASP A 34 2.47 -4.22 6.83
N ALA A 35 3.14 -4.18 5.66
CA ALA A 35 2.61 -4.69 4.41
C ALA A 35 2.37 -6.21 4.45
N ALA A 36 3.32 -6.98 5.02
CA ALA A 36 3.14 -8.42 5.22
C ALA A 36 1.96 -8.74 6.15
N ASP A 37 1.82 -7.99 7.25
CA ASP A 37 0.71 -8.17 8.18
C ASP A 37 -0.64 -7.84 7.53
N LEU A 38 -0.71 -6.77 6.74
CA LEU A 38 -1.91 -6.41 5.97
C LEU A 38 -2.26 -7.50 4.96
N PHE A 39 -1.26 -7.99 4.21
CA PHE A 39 -1.44 -9.08 3.26
C PHE A 39 -2.02 -10.31 3.95
N ASN A 40 -1.44 -10.72 5.08
CA ASN A 40 -1.87 -11.90 5.83
C ASN A 40 -3.31 -11.76 6.37
N LYS A 41 -3.66 -10.59 6.90
CA LYS A 41 -5.03 -10.29 7.33
C LYS A 41 -6.00 -10.42 6.16
N ARG A 42 -5.64 -9.90 4.99
CA ARG A 42 -6.51 -9.94 3.82
C ARG A 42 -6.63 -11.34 3.21
N TRP A 43 -5.52 -12.08 3.19
CA TRP A 43 -5.52 -13.50 2.83
C TRP A 43 -6.42 -14.31 3.76
N ALA A 44 -6.34 -14.11 5.08
CA ALA A 44 -7.18 -14.81 6.04
C ALA A 44 -8.68 -14.50 5.83
N PHE A 45 -9.01 -13.23 5.58
CA PHE A 45 -10.37 -12.82 5.22
C PHE A 45 -10.88 -13.55 3.98
N TYR A 46 -10.08 -13.63 2.92
CA TYR A 46 -10.51 -14.31 1.69
C TYR A 46 -10.55 -15.83 1.82
N ARG A 47 -9.62 -16.43 2.56
CA ARG A 47 -9.70 -17.84 2.91
C ARG A 47 -10.98 -18.17 3.66
N ASP A 48 -11.41 -17.28 4.57
CA ASP A 48 -12.68 -17.40 5.30
C ASP A 48 -13.89 -17.24 4.36
N LYS A 49 -13.87 -16.22 3.50
CA LYS A 49 -14.94 -15.93 2.55
C LYS A 49 -15.18 -17.05 1.53
N TYR A 50 -14.14 -17.76 1.10
CA TYR A 50 -14.19 -18.80 0.07
C TYR A 50 -13.94 -20.21 0.62
N LYS A 51 -14.29 -20.46 1.91
CA LYS A 51 -14.06 -21.73 2.62
C LYS A 51 -14.63 -22.97 1.92
N ASP A 52 -15.63 -22.81 1.06
CA ASP A 52 -16.31 -23.92 0.36
C ASP A 52 -15.49 -24.54 -0.78
N GLY A 53 -14.17 -24.31 -0.83
CA GLY A 53 -13.26 -24.93 -1.79
C GLY A 53 -13.25 -24.27 -3.17
N LEU A 54 -13.85 -23.08 -3.30
CA LEU A 54 -13.94 -22.35 -4.56
C LEU A 54 -12.61 -21.75 -5.04
N MET A 55 -11.63 -21.57 -4.13
CA MET A 55 -10.32 -21.02 -4.47
C MET A 55 -9.21 -21.76 -3.71
N ASP A 56 -8.18 -22.18 -4.44
CA ASP A 56 -6.95 -22.66 -3.84
C ASP A 56 -6.12 -21.51 -3.24
N SER A 57 -5.08 -21.85 -2.48
CA SER A 57 -4.31 -20.81 -1.78
C SER A 57 -3.61 -19.84 -2.73
N GLU A 58 -3.14 -20.33 -3.88
CA GLU A 58 -2.48 -19.52 -4.89
C GLU A 58 -3.45 -18.48 -5.48
N SER A 59 -4.67 -18.89 -5.81
CA SER A 59 -5.73 -17.99 -6.26
C SER A 59 -6.09 -16.94 -5.20
N VAL A 60 -6.12 -17.33 -3.92
CA VAL A 60 -6.35 -16.37 -2.82
C VAL A 60 -5.19 -15.38 -2.69
N MET A 61 -3.93 -15.83 -2.78
CA MET A 61 -2.78 -14.92 -2.79
C MET A 61 -2.84 -13.95 -3.98
N ALA A 62 -3.16 -14.44 -5.19
CA ALA A 62 -3.29 -13.61 -6.38
C ALA A 62 -4.39 -12.56 -6.21
N MET A 63 -5.53 -12.93 -5.64
CA MET A 63 -6.63 -12.00 -5.36
C MET A 63 -6.21 -10.90 -4.37
N VAL A 64 -5.49 -11.24 -3.29
CA VAL A 64 -4.95 -10.24 -2.35
C VAL A 64 -3.98 -9.29 -3.07
N ALA A 65 -3.09 -9.82 -3.90
CA ALA A 65 -2.14 -9.01 -4.66
C ALA A 65 -2.85 -8.04 -5.62
N VAL A 66 -3.85 -8.52 -6.36
CA VAL A 66 -4.65 -7.70 -7.28
C VAL A 66 -5.42 -6.62 -6.51
N GLU A 67 -6.00 -6.95 -5.34
CA GLU A 67 -6.70 -5.96 -4.55
C GLU A 67 -5.78 -4.86 -4.02
N ILE A 68 -4.59 -5.22 -3.51
CA ILE A 68 -3.60 -4.25 -3.06
C ILE A 68 -3.18 -3.34 -4.24
N ALA A 69 -2.97 -3.90 -5.42
CA ALA A 69 -2.66 -3.12 -6.62
C ALA A 69 -3.82 -2.19 -7.02
N ARG A 70 -5.07 -2.65 -6.93
CA ARG A 70 -6.27 -1.83 -7.18
C ARG A 70 -6.34 -0.65 -6.20
N LEU A 71 -6.14 -0.90 -4.90
CA LEU A 71 -6.13 0.13 -3.86
C LEU A 71 -5.02 1.17 -4.09
N TYR A 72 -3.84 0.73 -4.55
CA TYR A 72 -2.78 1.65 -4.95
C TYR A 72 -3.19 2.56 -6.11
N CYS A 73 -3.84 2.01 -7.14
CA CYS A 73 -4.35 2.81 -8.26
C CYS A 73 -5.38 3.85 -7.80
N GLU A 74 -6.30 3.49 -6.89
CA GLU A 74 -7.27 4.40 -6.30
C GLU A 74 -6.57 5.54 -5.53
N MET A 75 -5.63 5.20 -4.63
CA MET A 75 -4.86 6.18 -3.88
C MET A 75 -4.08 7.15 -4.78
N VAL A 76 -3.49 6.65 -5.88
CA VAL A 76 -2.79 7.50 -6.85
C VAL A 76 -3.75 8.47 -7.53
N GLN A 77 -4.96 8.02 -7.87
CA GLN A 77 -5.96 8.87 -8.48
C GLN A 77 -6.50 9.92 -7.50
N ASP A 78 -6.79 9.53 -6.26
CA ASP A 78 -7.24 10.44 -5.20
C ASP A 78 -6.20 11.51 -4.92
N ARG A 79 -4.91 11.15 -4.89
CA ARG A 79 -3.82 12.13 -4.74
C ARG A 79 -3.79 13.13 -5.88
N LYS A 80 -4.03 12.72 -7.13
CA LYS A 80 -4.10 13.65 -8.27
C LYS A 80 -5.25 14.64 -8.12
N ASN A 81 -6.42 14.14 -7.71
CA ASN A 81 -7.60 14.97 -7.49
C ASN A 81 -7.33 15.99 -6.37
N LEU A 82 -6.76 15.54 -5.24
CA LEU A 82 -6.42 16.40 -4.11
C LEU A 82 -5.44 17.51 -4.49
N LEU A 83 -4.40 17.19 -5.27
CA LEU A 83 -3.43 18.20 -5.73
C LEU A 83 -4.08 19.21 -6.69
N ALA A 84 -5.02 18.77 -7.53
CA ALA A 84 -5.76 19.68 -8.41
C ALA A 84 -6.67 20.62 -7.61
N ASP A 85 -7.36 20.09 -6.60
CA ASP A 85 -8.20 20.89 -5.71
C ASP A 85 -7.38 21.90 -4.89
N LEU A 86 -6.22 21.51 -4.35
CA LEU A 86 -5.31 22.41 -3.65
C LEU A 86 -4.84 23.56 -4.55
N LYS A 87 -4.46 23.25 -5.79
CA LYS A 87 -4.05 24.28 -6.76
C LYS A 87 -5.19 25.25 -7.09
N ARG A 88 -6.42 24.76 -7.18
CA ARG A 88 -7.60 25.62 -7.38
C ARG A 88 -7.78 26.56 -6.17
N LEU A 89 -7.70 26.03 -4.96
CA LEU A 89 -7.82 26.81 -3.73
C LEU A 89 -6.73 27.87 -3.58
N GLU A 90 -5.49 27.55 -3.98
CA GLU A 90 -4.39 28.53 -4.00
C GLU A 90 -4.70 29.72 -4.92
N VAL A 91 -5.21 29.46 -6.12
CA VAL A 91 -5.60 30.51 -7.08
C VAL A 91 -6.77 31.34 -6.55
N GLU A 92 -7.78 30.71 -5.98
CA GLU A 92 -8.93 31.41 -5.37
C GLU A 92 -8.48 32.30 -4.19
N ALA A 93 -7.58 31.81 -3.35
CA ALA A 93 -7.03 32.57 -2.24
C ALA A 93 -6.22 33.79 -2.70
N GLU A 94 -5.40 33.65 -3.74
CA GLU A 94 -4.65 34.75 -4.35
C GLU A 94 -5.58 35.83 -4.94
N GLN A 95 -6.67 35.42 -5.60
CA GLN A 95 -7.67 36.35 -6.14
C GLN A 95 -8.32 37.18 -5.03
N ILE A 96 -8.80 36.52 -3.97
CA ILE A 96 -9.42 37.18 -2.82
C ILE A 96 -8.45 38.17 -2.17
N LEU A 97 -7.20 37.76 -1.97
CA LEU A 97 -6.16 38.62 -1.39
C LEU A 97 -5.96 39.89 -2.24
N ASN A 98 -5.80 39.71 -3.55
CA ASN A 98 -5.59 40.82 -4.47
C ASN A 98 -6.77 41.81 -4.51
N GLU A 99 -8.01 41.32 -4.40
CA GLU A 99 -9.21 42.16 -4.33
C GLU A 99 -9.29 43.00 -3.05
N HIS A 100 -8.64 42.57 -1.95
CA HIS A 100 -8.73 43.21 -0.63
C HIS A 100 -7.48 44.04 -0.25
N THR A 101 -6.44 44.02 -1.08
CA THR A 101 -5.22 44.86 -0.91
C THR A 101 -5.20 46.13 -1.78
N VAL A 102 -6.30 46.48 -2.43
CA VAL A 102 -6.50 47.75 -3.17
C VAL A 102 -7.24 48.77 -2.32
#